data_AF-A0A2P2JQ42-F1
#
_entry.id   AF-A0A2P2JQ42-F1
#
_cell.length_a   1.000
_cell.length_b   1.000
_cell.length_c   1.000
_cell.angle_alpha   90.00
_cell.angle_beta   90.00
_cell.angle_gamma   90.00
#
_symmetry.space_group_name_H-M   'P 1'
#
loop_
_entity.id
_entity.type
_entity.pdbx_description
1 polymer ?
#
loop_
_entity_poly.entity_id
_entity_poly.type
_entity_poly.pdbx_seq_one_letter_code
_entity_poly.pdbx_strand_id
1 'polypeptide(L)'
;MHNENQISSNDSYDAVETASDGSKANKGKSDIEGKKPTSKTSLLKNWPLMSSIIVYCVFSIQDMAFSEIFSLWAVSPRKLGGLSYTTAEVGEVLAISGFSLLVFQLSLYPLMERIFGPVIICRIGGVFSILLLSSFPFIGMLSGLSLNILLNCASIARNVLGVSIVTGLFILQNKSVDQHQRGAANGIAMTGMSLCKGVAPAVAGAVFSWAQKRRDASFLPGVQIVFFGMSGVAAIGVLMTFKPFLAQPHP
;
A
#
# COMPACT_ATOMS: atom_id res chain seq x y z
N MET A 1 -19.45 66.56 -15.56
CA MET A 1 -18.09 66.22 -16.05
C MET A 1 -17.82 64.76 -15.73
N HIS A 2 -17.13 64.02 -16.61
CA HIS A 2 -16.71 62.61 -16.43
C HIS A 2 -15.72 62.47 -15.24
N ASN A 3 -15.32 61.28 -14.74
CA ASN A 3 -15.28 59.95 -15.34
C ASN A 3 -15.31 58.78 -14.30
N GLU A 4 -15.24 57.53 -14.78
CA GLU A 4 -15.40 56.23 -14.09
C GLU A 4 -14.18 55.68 -13.29
N ASN A 5 -14.40 54.53 -12.63
CA ASN A 5 -13.44 53.48 -12.19
C ASN A 5 -12.59 53.79 -10.93
N GLN A 6 -12.10 52.81 -10.13
CA GLN A 6 -11.88 51.37 -10.36
C GLN A 6 -11.87 50.53 -9.03
N ILE A 7 -11.78 49.19 -9.12
CA ILE A 7 -11.70 48.22 -8.00
C ILE A 7 -10.26 47.67 -7.85
N SER A 8 -9.74 47.58 -6.61
CA SER A 8 -8.65 46.66 -6.18
C SER A 8 -8.51 46.73 -4.64
N SER A 9 -8.90 45.71 -3.85
CA SER A 9 -8.21 44.43 -3.55
C SER A 9 -7.07 44.52 -2.52
N ASN A 10 -7.14 43.67 -1.50
CA ASN A 10 -6.04 43.14 -0.68
C ASN A 10 -5.20 44.11 0.19
N ASP A 11 -5.32 43.98 1.52
CA ASP A 11 -4.32 43.30 2.37
C ASP A 11 -4.65 43.51 3.86
N SER A 12 -4.88 42.41 4.61
CA SER A 12 -5.03 42.44 6.07
C SER A 12 -3.95 41.55 6.68
N TYR A 13 -2.81 42.17 7.02
CA TYR A 13 -1.71 41.54 7.75
C TYR A 13 -2.03 41.41 9.25
N ASP A 14 -1.32 40.50 9.91
CA ASP A 14 -1.41 40.22 11.35
C ASP A 14 -1.08 41.44 12.26
N ALA A 15 -1.86 41.59 13.33
CA ALA A 15 -1.48 42.23 14.59
C ALA A 15 -2.38 41.63 15.69
N VAL A 16 -1.92 40.67 16.50
CA VAL A 16 -1.01 40.81 17.66
C VAL A 16 -1.61 41.66 18.79
N GLU A 17 -1.58 41.08 19.98
CA GLU A 17 -2.22 41.51 21.24
C GLU A 17 -1.82 42.92 21.73
N THR A 18 -2.65 43.54 22.59
CA THR A 18 -2.32 43.91 23.99
C THR A 18 -3.49 44.68 24.68
N ALA A 19 -3.60 44.56 26.02
CA ALA A 19 -4.42 45.35 26.98
C ALA A 19 -5.95 45.11 26.98
N SER A 20 -6.62 44.97 28.14
CA SER A 20 -6.45 45.75 29.38
C SER A 20 -6.67 44.96 30.67
N ASP A 21 -6.02 45.43 31.74
CA ASP A 21 -6.15 45.00 33.15
C ASP A 21 -7.47 45.46 33.80
N GLY A 22 -7.92 44.85 34.92
CA GLY A 22 -9.31 45.02 35.40
C GLY A 22 -9.80 44.48 36.76
N SER A 23 -8.94 44.04 37.70
CA SER A 23 -9.22 43.91 39.16
C SER A 23 -10.32 42.96 39.77
N LYS A 24 -9.84 42.13 40.72
CA LYS A 24 -10.43 41.79 42.06
C LYS A 24 -11.47 40.66 42.26
N ALA A 25 -10.92 39.44 42.39
CA ALA A 25 -10.93 38.58 43.60
C ALA A 25 -12.24 38.19 44.34
N ASN A 26 -12.49 36.86 44.45
CA ASN A 26 -12.45 36.17 45.76
C ASN A 26 -12.15 34.66 45.64
N LYS A 27 -11.84 34.03 46.78
CA LYS A 27 -11.30 32.68 47.00
C LYS A 27 -12.05 31.51 46.33
N GLY A 28 -11.28 30.64 45.68
CA GLY A 28 -11.61 29.24 45.43
C GLY A 28 -10.32 28.42 45.29
N LYS A 29 -9.97 27.63 46.30
CA LYS A 29 -8.82 26.72 46.23
C LYS A 29 -9.31 25.42 45.56
N SER A 30 -9.21 25.36 44.24
CA SER A 30 -9.43 24.14 43.45
C SER A 30 -8.17 23.89 42.63
N ASP A 31 -7.61 22.69 42.77
CA ASP A 31 -6.30 22.38 42.24
C ASP A 31 -6.26 22.62 40.72
N ILE A 32 -5.38 23.53 40.31
CA ILE A 32 -4.83 23.49 38.96
C ILE A 32 -3.90 22.27 38.95
N GLU A 33 -4.49 21.09 38.82
CA GLU A 33 -3.82 19.98 38.16
C GLU A 33 -3.48 20.48 36.76
N GLY A 34 -2.28 21.04 36.63
CA GLY A 34 -1.61 21.21 35.36
C GLY A 34 -1.53 19.83 34.76
N LYS A 35 -2.54 19.49 33.94
CA LYS A 35 -2.65 18.26 33.18
C LYS A 35 -1.47 18.24 32.23
N LYS A 36 -0.32 17.75 32.75
CA LYS A 36 0.91 17.54 32.00
C LYS A 36 0.47 16.90 30.69
N PRO A 37 0.82 17.47 29.52
CA PRO A 37 0.52 16.79 28.28
C PRO A 37 1.15 15.40 28.42
N THR A 38 0.30 14.37 28.43
CA THR A 38 0.72 12.98 28.61
C THR A 38 1.86 12.77 27.64
N SER A 39 3.06 12.48 28.17
CA SER A 39 4.31 12.51 27.41
C SER A 39 4.07 11.74 26.13
N LYS A 40 4.01 12.45 24.99
CA LYS A 40 3.51 11.89 23.73
C LYS A 40 4.42 10.72 23.38
N THR A 41 3.98 9.50 23.70
CA THR A 41 4.76 8.29 23.53
C THR A 41 5.14 8.22 22.07
N SER A 42 6.42 8.42 21.78
CA SER A 42 6.84 8.70 20.41
C SER A 42 6.46 7.50 19.54
N LEU A 43 5.54 7.70 18.60
CA LEU A 43 5.04 6.64 17.73
C LEU A 43 6.19 5.98 16.94
N LEU A 44 7.23 6.75 16.63
CA LEU A 44 8.45 6.27 15.98
C LEU A 44 9.30 5.34 16.87
N LYS A 45 9.11 5.36 18.19
CA LYS A 45 9.72 4.42 19.16
C LYS A 45 8.82 3.19 19.44
N ASN A 46 7.58 3.17 18.96
CA ASN A 46 6.68 2.03 19.09
C ASN A 46 7.07 0.96 18.05
N TRP A 47 7.87 -0.03 18.46
CA TRP A 47 8.38 -1.06 17.55
C TRP A 47 7.29 -1.95 16.91
N PRO A 48 6.24 -2.42 17.61
CA PRO A 48 5.09 -3.07 16.97
C PRO A 48 4.45 -2.27 15.84
N LEU A 49 4.23 -0.96 16.05
CA LEU A 49 3.74 -0.07 15.00
C LEU A 49 4.74 0.04 13.84
N MET A 50 5.99 0.41 14.13
CA MET A 50 6.99 0.69 13.11
C MET A 50 7.36 -0.54 12.28
N SER A 51 7.50 -1.72 12.90
CA SER A 51 7.72 -2.97 12.17
C SER A 51 6.56 -3.29 11.21
N SER A 52 5.30 -3.12 11.64
CA SER A 52 4.14 -3.29 10.76
C SER A 52 4.08 -2.25 9.63
N ILE A 53 4.48 -0.99 9.87
CA ILE A 53 4.61 0.03 8.82
C ILE A 53 5.69 -0.34 7.80
N ILE A 54 6.85 -0.84 8.23
CA ILE A 54 7.93 -1.23 7.32
C ILE A 54 7.50 -2.43 6.44
N VAL A 55 6.87 -3.46 7.03
CA VAL A 55 6.32 -4.59 6.25
C VAL A 55 5.25 -4.11 5.26
N TYR A 56 4.39 -3.17 5.69
CA TYR A 56 3.38 -2.57 4.81
C TYR A 56 3.99 -1.79 3.65
N CYS A 57 5.08 -1.07 3.87
CA CYS A 57 5.83 -0.41 2.80
C CYS A 57 6.38 -1.41 1.78
N VAL A 58 7.00 -2.51 2.22
CA VAL A 58 7.55 -3.55 1.34
C VAL A 58 6.45 -4.18 0.46
N PHE A 59 5.33 -4.60 1.06
CA PHE A 59 4.21 -5.13 0.28
C PHE A 59 3.55 -4.05 -0.62
N SER A 60 3.61 -2.78 -0.25
CA SER A 60 3.09 -1.69 -1.08
C SER A 60 3.94 -1.38 -2.31
N ILE A 61 5.29 -1.47 -2.21
CA ILE A 61 6.20 -1.44 -3.36
C ILE A 61 5.84 -2.59 -4.31
N GLN A 62 5.75 -3.80 -3.75
CA GLN A 62 5.45 -5.02 -4.48
C GLN A 62 4.10 -4.96 -5.22
N ASP A 63 3.10 -4.34 -4.60
CA ASP A 63 1.76 -4.22 -5.17
C ASP A 63 1.68 -3.20 -6.30
N MET A 64 2.30 -2.03 -6.11
CA MET A 64 2.40 -1.01 -7.15
C MET A 64 3.29 -1.47 -8.32
N ALA A 65 4.41 -2.13 -8.03
CA ALA A 65 5.26 -2.74 -9.05
C ALA A 65 4.49 -3.79 -9.86
N PHE A 66 3.71 -4.67 -9.22
CA PHE A 66 2.89 -5.63 -9.95
C PHE A 66 1.86 -4.95 -10.87
N SER A 67 1.18 -3.89 -10.41
CA SER A 67 0.20 -3.15 -11.21
C SER A 67 0.82 -2.54 -12.48
N GLU A 68 2.00 -1.94 -12.35
CA GLU A 68 2.78 -1.41 -13.48
C GLU A 68 3.24 -2.53 -14.43
N ILE A 69 3.90 -3.55 -13.88
CA ILE A 69 4.43 -4.68 -14.67
C ILE A 69 3.32 -5.41 -15.41
N PHE A 70 2.19 -5.68 -14.77
CA PHE A 70 1.06 -6.38 -15.39
C PHE A 70 0.56 -5.62 -16.62
N SER A 71 0.39 -4.30 -16.49
CA SER A 71 -0.07 -3.42 -17.58
C SER A 71 0.93 -3.37 -18.73
N LEU A 72 2.22 -3.12 -18.44
CA LEU A 72 3.29 -3.10 -19.44
C LEU A 72 3.47 -4.46 -20.12
N TRP A 73 3.36 -5.56 -19.38
CA TRP A 73 3.52 -6.92 -19.87
C TRP A 73 2.36 -7.40 -20.73
N ALA A 74 1.12 -7.10 -20.34
CA ALA A 74 -0.05 -7.47 -21.12
C ALA A 74 -0.07 -6.76 -22.48
N VAL A 75 0.18 -5.44 -22.51
CA VAL A 75 0.24 -4.66 -23.76
C VAL A 75 1.48 -4.98 -24.60
N SER A 76 2.58 -5.39 -23.97
CA SER A 76 3.79 -5.76 -24.71
C SER A 76 3.51 -6.85 -25.75
N PRO A 77 4.06 -6.74 -26.97
CA PRO A 77 3.93 -7.76 -28.00
C PRO A 77 4.32 -9.17 -27.51
N ARG A 78 3.84 -10.21 -28.21
CA ARG A 78 4.31 -11.60 -28.04
C ARG A 78 5.80 -11.80 -28.36
N LYS A 79 6.42 -10.93 -29.18
CA LYS A 79 7.78 -11.12 -29.75
C LYS A 79 9.06 -10.77 -28.94
N LEU A 80 9.14 -10.15 -27.76
CA LEU A 80 8.16 -9.55 -26.87
C LEU A 80 8.12 -10.32 -25.51
N GLY A 81 7.44 -11.46 -25.46
CA GLY A 81 7.15 -12.20 -24.21
C GLY A 81 5.99 -11.61 -23.40
N GLY A 82 5.30 -10.60 -23.92
CA GLY A 82 4.02 -10.08 -23.41
C GLY A 82 2.83 -10.74 -24.09
N LEU A 83 1.62 -10.21 -23.86
CA LEU A 83 0.38 -10.85 -24.33
C LEU A 83 -0.15 -10.31 -25.66
N SER A 84 0.37 -9.19 -26.16
CA SER A 84 -0.20 -8.39 -27.28
C SER A 84 -1.64 -7.91 -27.02
N TYR A 85 -2.03 -7.66 -25.76
CA TYR A 85 -3.35 -7.12 -25.45
C TYR A 85 -3.46 -5.63 -25.81
N THR A 86 -4.66 -5.19 -26.16
CA THR A 86 -5.02 -3.78 -26.19
C THR A 86 -5.18 -3.23 -24.78
N THR A 87 -5.05 -1.90 -24.62
CA THR A 87 -5.31 -1.23 -23.34
C THR A 87 -6.75 -1.45 -22.85
N ALA A 88 -7.71 -1.69 -23.76
CA ALA A 88 -9.09 -2.00 -23.42
C ALA A 88 -9.23 -3.39 -22.75
N GLU A 89 -8.63 -4.43 -23.33
CA GLU A 89 -8.62 -5.79 -22.74
C GLU A 89 -7.90 -5.81 -21.39
N VAL A 90 -6.82 -5.02 -21.23
CA VAL A 90 -6.17 -4.83 -19.93
C VAL A 90 -7.12 -4.16 -18.93
N GLY A 91 -7.82 -3.08 -19.35
CA GLY A 91 -8.83 -2.42 -18.54
C GLY A 91 -9.97 -3.34 -18.11
N GLU A 92 -10.42 -4.25 -18.98
CA GLU A 92 -11.42 -5.27 -18.67
C GLU A 92 -10.96 -6.21 -17.54
N VAL A 93 -9.75 -6.78 -17.66
CA VAL A 93 -9.19 -7.68 -16.63
C VAL A 93 -9.02 -6.94 -15.28
N LEU A 94 -8.57 -5.69 -15.29
CA LEU A 94 -8.49 -4.87 -14.07
C LEU A 94 -9.88 -4.56 -13.49
N ALA A 95 -10.89 -4.25 -14.32
CA ALA A 95 -12.25 -3.97 -13.87
C ALA A 95 -12.91 -5.19 -13.22
N ILE A 96 -12.80 -6.37 -13.84
CA ILE A 96 -13.26 -7.66 -13.29
C ILE A 96 -12.56 -7.94 -11.95
N SER A 97 -11.24 -7.71 -11.88
CA SER A 97 -10.44 -7.90 -10.67
C SER A 97 -10.84 -6.93 -9.55
N GLY A 98 -11.08 -5.66 -9.88
CA GLY A 98 -11.50 -4.61 -8.94
C GLY A 98 -12.89 -4.85 -8.36
N PHE A 99 -13.85 -5.26 -9.20
CA PHE A 99 -15.18 -5.66 -8.73
C PHE A 99 -15.11 -6.88 -7.79
N SER A 100 -14.34 -7.90 -8.19
CA SER A 100 -14.14 -9.12 -7.38
C SER A 100 -13.48 -8.80 -6.03
N LEU A 101 -12.51 -7.89 -6.01
CA LEU A 101 -11.85 -7.40 -4.80
C LEU A 101 -12.83 -6.67 -3.87
N LEU A 102 -13.72 -5.84 -4.41
CA LEU A 102 -14.74 -5.15 -3.62
C LEU A 102 -15.69 -6.14 -2.93
N VAL A 103 -16.19 -7.14 -3.68
CA VAL A 103 -17.05 -8.20 -3.14
C VAL A 103 -16.32 -8.99 -2.05
N PHE A 104 -15.08 -9.41 -2.29
CA PHE A 104 -14.27 -10.12 -1.30
C PHE A 104 -14.05 -9.31 -0.02
N GLN A 105 -13.69 -8.02 -0.14
CA GLN A 105 -13.35 -7.16 0.98
C GLN A 105 -14.55 -6.88 1.89
N LEU A 106 -15.76 -6.72 1.31
CA LEU A 106 -16.98 -6.46 2.07
C LEU A 106 -17.57 -7.70 2.75
N SER A 107 -17.30 -8.91 2.24
CA SER A 107 -17.97 -10.14 2.68
C SER A 107 -17.04 -11.20 3.29
N LEU A 108 -15.99 -11.59 2.58
CA LEU A 108 -15.13 -12.73 2.94
C LEU A 108 -13.97 -12.33 3.85
N TYR A 109 -13.35 -11.16 3.61
CA TYR A 109 -12.23 -10.71 4.43
C TYR A 109 -12.55 -10.61 5.94
N PRO A 110 -13.69 -10.03 6.38
CA PRO A 110 -14.02 -9.96 7.81
C PRO A 110 -14.19 -11.34 8.46
N LEU A 111 -14.74 -12.31 7.72
CA LEU A 111 -14.87 -13.69 8.18
C LEU A 111 -13.48 -14.34 8.35
N MET A 112 -12.58 -14.16 7.38
CA MET A 112 -11.22 -14.66 7.45
C MET A 112 -10.44 -14.04 8.61
N GLU A 113 -10.51 -12.71 8.81
CA GLU A 113 -9.79 -12.02 9.90
C GLU A 113 -10.25 -12.51 11.27
N ARG A 114 -11.55 -12.74 11.44
CA ARG A 114 -12.12 -13.29 12.69
C ARG A 114 -11.65 -14.72 12.99
N ILE A 115 -11.42 -15.55 11.96
CA ILE A 115 -11.02 -16.96 12.12
C ILE A 115 -9.50 -17.11 12.31
N PHE A 116 -8.70 -16.47 11.46
CA PHE A 116 -7.24 -16.69 11.40
C PHE A 116 -6.42 -15.56 12.05
N GLY A 117 -7.00 -14.37 12.20
CA GLY A 117 -6.28 -13.17 12.60
C GLY A 117 -5.35 -12.61 11.51
N PRO A 118 -4.95 -11.33 11.63
CA PRO A 118 -4.28 -10.61 10.56
C PRO A 118 -2.89 -11.17 10.21
N VAL A 119 -2.12 -11.67 11.18
CA VAL A 119 -0.75 -12.17 10.95
C VAL A 119 -0.74 -13.46 10.12
N ILE A 120 -1.67 -14.38 10.39
CA ILE A 120 -1.75 -15.64 9.65
C ILE A 120 -2.22 -15.37 8.21
N ILE A 121 -3.18 -14.47 8.02
CA ILE A 121 -3.62 -14.01 6.69
C ILE A 121 -2.46 -13.40 5.90
N CYS A 122 -1.65 -12.53 6.51
CA CYS A 122 -0.49 -11.93 5.84
C CYS A 122 0.52 -13.00 5.39
N ARG A 123 0.79 -14.01 6.23
CA ARG A 123 1.73 -15.11 5.92
C ARG A 123 1.20 -16.01 4.82
N ILE A 124 0.00 -16.55 4.98
CA ILE A 124 -0.63 -17.45 4.00
C ILE A 124 -0.83 -16.70 2.67
N GLY A 125 -1.36 -15.48 2.73
CA GLY A 125 -1.58 -14.63 1.57
C GLY A 125 -0.28 -14.32 0.82
N GLY A 126 0.80 -14.04 1.54
CA GLY A 126 2.12 -13.80 0.96
C GLY A 126 2.74 -15.05 0.32
N VAL A 127 2.64 -16.22 0.97
CA VAL A 127 3.12 -17.49 0.38
C VAL A 127 2.37 -17.82 -0.92
N PHE A 128 1.04 -17.72 -0.92
CA PHE A 128 0.27 -17.90 -2.16
C PHE A 128 0.58 -16.83 -3.21
N SER A 129 0.87 -15.59 -2.80
CA SER A 129 1.29 -14.53 -3.73
C SER A 129 2.61 -14.87 -4.43
N ILE A 130 3.57 -15.48 -3.73
CA ILE A 130 4.87 -15.91 -4.30
C ILE A 130 4.65 -17.02 -5.35
N LEU A 131 3.83 -18.02 -5.02
CA LEU A 131 3.49 -19.10 -5.95
C LEU A 131 2.76 -18.58 -7.20
N LEU A 132 1.81 -17.67 -6.98
CA LEU A 132 1.02 -17.06 -8.04
C LEU A 132 1.86 -16.13 -8.94
N LEU A 133 2.71 -15.28 -8.37
CA LEU A 133 3.63 -14.43 -9.14
C LEU A 133 4.58 -15.28 -9.99
N SER A 134 5.06 -16.40 -9.45
CA SER A 134 5.91 -17.34 -10.17
C SER A 134 5.18 -18.06 -11.32
N SER A 135 3.84 -18.12 -11.32
CA SER A 135 3.07 -18.76 -12.40
C SER A 135 2.76 -17.83 -13.59
N PHE A 136 2.70 -16.50 -13.40
CA PHE A 136 2.39 -15.52 -14.47
C PHE A 136 3.19 -15.70 -15.77
N PRO A 137 4.52 -15.92 -15.77
CA PRO A 137 5.28 -16.15 -17.00
C PRO A 137 4.78 -17.36 -17.80
N PHE A 138 4.35 -18.42 -17.11
CA PHE A 138 3.80 -19.64 -17.72
C PHE A 138 2.37 -19.43 -18.22
N ILE A 139 1.55 -18.65 -17.48
CA ILE A 139 0.21 -18.23 -17.94
C ILE A 139 0.35 -17.49 -19.29
N GLY A 140 1.34 -16.61 -19.45
CA GLY A 140 1.58 -15.88 -20.69
C GLY A 140 2.05 -16.72 -21.90
N MET A 141 2.46 -17.97 -21.68
CA MET A 141 2.75 -18.92 -22.76
C MET A 141 1.46 -19.48 -23.39
N LEU A 142 0.32 -19.34 -22.72
CA LEU A 142 -0.99 -19.74 -23.24
C LEU A 142 -1.53 -18.74 -24.29
N SER A 143 -2.50 -19.20 -25.06
CA SER A 143 -3.21 -18.43 -26.07
C SER A 143 -4.72 -18.67 -26.01
N GLY A 144 -5.50 -17.78 -26.64
CA GLY A 144 -6.96 -17.90 -26.74
C GLY A 144 -7.68 -17.95 -25.39
N LEU A 145 -8.72 -18.79 -25.33
CA LEU A 145 -9.64 -18.88 -24.18
C LEU A 145 -8.93 -19.27 -22.87
N SER A 146 -8.00 -20.23 -22.93
CA SER A 146 -7.28 -20.70 -21.74
C SER A 146 -6.43 -19.60 -21.10
N LEU A 147 -5.81 -18.73 -21.91
CA LEU A 147 -5.12 -17.55 -21.40
C LEU A 147 -6.10 -16.59 -20.73
N ASN A 148 -7.20 -16.23 -21.38
CA ASN A 148 -8.14 -15.24 -20.86
C ASN A 148 -8.73 -15.69 -19.50
N ILE A 149 -9.20 -16.93 -19.40
CA ILE A 149 -9.72 -17.49 -18.14
C ILE A 149 -8.64 -17.48 -17.06
N LEU A 150 -7.47 -18.08 -17.33
CA LEU A 150 -6.45 -18.26 -16.30
C LEU A 150 -5.82 -16.93 -15.86
N LEU A 151 -5.67 -15.96 -16.78
CA LEU A 151 -5.19 -14.61 -16.48
C LEU A 151 -6.19 -13.84 -15.61
N ASN A 152 -7.49 -13.90 -15.91
CA ASN A 152 -8.53 -13.30 -15.08
C ASN A 152 -8.54 -13.93 -13.67
N CYS A 153 -8.56 -15.26 -13.57
CA CYS A 153 -8.49 -15.96 -12.28
C CYS A 153 -7.22 -15.59 -11.49
N ALA A 154 -6.05 -15.54 -12.14
CA ALA A 154 -4.80 -15.16 -11.50
C ALA A 154 -4.77 -13.68 -11.08
N SER A 155 -5.34 -12.78 -11.88
CA SER A 155 -5.46 -11.36 -11.54
C SER A 155 -6.39 -11.14 -10.34
N ILE A 156 -7.57 -11.77 -10.33
CA ILE A 156 -8.49 -11.75 -9.18
C ILE A 156 -7.78 -12.27 -7.92
N ALA A 157 -7.16 -13.45 -8.01
CA ALA A 157 -6.45 -14.06 -6.88
C ALA A 157 -5.31 -13.15 -6.38
N ARG A 158 -4.51 -12.55 -7.26
CA ARG A 158 -3.42 -11.65 -6.87
C ARG A 158 -3.93 -10.39 -6.18
N ASN A 159 -5.03 -9.81 -6.64
CA ASN A 159 -5.67 -8.66 -6.01
C ASN A 159 -6.23 -9.01 -4.62
N VAL A 160 -6.97 -10.13 -4.51
CA VAL A 160 -7.52 -10.65 -3.24
C VAL A 160 -6.42 -10.93 -2.21
N LEU A 161 -5.31 -11.55 -2.61
CA LEU A 161 -4.17 -11.81 -1.73
C LEU A 161 -3.49 -10.49 -1.30
N GLY A 162 -3.29 -9.55 -2.23
CA GLY A 162 -2.69 -8.24 -1.97
C GLY A 162 -3.47 -7.42 -0.94
N VAL A 163 -4.79 -7.25 -1.16
CA VAL A 163 -5.65 -6.48 -0.24
C VAL A 163 -5.76 -7.16 1.13
N SER A 164 -5.73 -8.50 1.18
CA SER A 164 -5.74 -9.26 2.43
C SER A 164 -4.51 -9.00 3.30
N ILE A 165 -3.32 -8.97 2.68
CA ILE A 165 -2.05 -8.65 3.36
C ILE A 165 -2.07 -7.20 3.84
N VAL A 166 -2.39 -6.26 2.95
CA VAL A 166 -2.44 -4.82 3.26
C VAL A 166 -3.40 -4.52 4.42
N THR A 167 -4.61 -5.07 4.36
CA THR A 167 -5.62 -4.86 5.41
C THR A 167 -5.18 -5.50 6.73
N GLY A 168 -4.56 -6.68 6.69
CA GLY A 168 -4.02 -7.33 7.90
C GLY A 168 -2.95 -6.49 8.60
N LEU A 169 -2.03 -5.90 7.82
CA LEU A 169 -0.99 -5.00 8.36
C LEU A 169 -1.58 -3.70 8.91
N PHE A 170 -2.59 -3.14 8.24
CA PHE A 170 -3.29 -1.94 8.73
C PHE A 170 -4.05 -2.21 10.04
N ILE A 171 -4.66 -3.38 10.19
CA ILE A 171 -5.26 -3.83 11.46
C ILE A 171 -4.19 -3.95 12.56
N LEU A 172 -3.01 -4.50 12.25
CA LEU A 172 -1.90 -4.59 13.20
C LEU A 172 -1.37 -3.22 13.63
N GLN A 173 -1.27 -2.25 12.71
CA GLN A 173 -0.90 -0.87 13.02
C GLN A 173 -1.90 -0.25 14.00
N ASN A 174 -3.22 -0.38 13.73
CA ASN A 174 -4.27 0.16 14.59
C ASN A 174 -4.41 -0.59 15.94
N LYS A 175 -4.06 -1.89 16.00
CA LYS A 175 -3.95 -2.67 17.25
C LYS A 175 -2.67 -2.34 18.05
N SER A 176 -1.69 -1.67 17.45
CA SER A 176 -0.42 -1.30 18.11
C SER A 176 -0.42 0.07 18.79
N VAL A 177 -1.52 0.83 18.71
CA VAL A 177 -1.63 2.19 19.26
C VAL A 177 -3.01 2.44 19.87
N ASP A 178 -3.05 3.33 20.87
CA ASP A 178 -4.28 3.82 21.46
C ASP A 178 -5.16 4.54 20.43
N GLN A 179 -6.48 4.49 20.63
CA GLN A 179 -7.47 5.13 19.76
C GLN A 179 -7.15 6.60 19.46
N HIS A 180 -6.67 7.35 20.46
CA HIS A 180 -6.34 8.78 20.31
C HIS A 180 -5.12 9.06 19.42
N GLN A 181 -4.28 8.05 19.15
CA GLN A 181 -3.07 8.18 18.32
C GLN A 181 -3.22 7.55 16.92
N ARG A 182 -4.30 6.79 16.67
CA ARG A 182 -4.54 6.10 15.38
C ARG A 182 -4.47 7.01 14.17
N GLY A 183 -4.97 8.25 14.27
CA GLY A 183 -4.86 9.24 13.19
C GLY A 183 -3.41 9.57 12.83
N ALA A 184 -2.56 9.84 13.83
CA ALA A 184 -1.14 10.12 13.62
C ALA A 184 -0.35 8.89 13.15
N ALA A 185 -0.65 7.71 13.72
CA ALA A 185 -0.04 6.43 13.32
C ALA A 185 -0.35 6.08 11.85
N ASN A 186 -1.62 6.20 11.45
CA ASN A 186 -2.04 6.00 10.07
C ASN A 186 -1.45 7.08 9.16
N GLY A 187 -1.31 8.33 9.61
CA GLY A 187 -0.59 9.37 8.88
C GLY A 187 0.85 8.96 8.54
N ILE A 188 1.63 8.52 9.53
CA ILE A 188 3.01 8.02 9.32
C ILE A 188 3.02 6.82 8.34
N ALA A 189 2.10 5.86 8.53
CA ALA A 189 1.99 4.69 7.68
C ALA A 189 1.68 5.04 6.22
N MET A 190 0.71 5.94 5.99
CA MET A 190 0.30 6.40 4.67
C MET A 190 1.40 7.22 3.98
N THR A 191 2.15 8.06 4.71
CA THR A 191 3.30 8.79 4.17
C THR A 191 4.40 7.84 3.70
N GLY A 192 4.83 6.90 4.55
CA GLY A 192 5.86 5.93 4.18
C GLY A 192 5.46 5.06 3.00
N MET A 193 4.22 4.56 3.01
CA MET A 193 3.65 3.77 1.93
C MET A 193 3.54 4.55 0.61
N SER A 194 3.15 5.83 0.66
CA SER A 194 3.01 6.68 -0.54
C SER A 194 4.36 6.98 -1.18
N LEU A 195 5.40 7.28 -0.40
CA LEU A 195 6.78 7.43 -0.90
C LEU A 195 7.27 6.16 -1.59
N CYS A 196 7.02 5.01 -0.96
CA CYS A 196 7.38 3.70 -1.50
C CYS A 196 6.63 3.39 -2.81
N LYS A 197 5.32 3.67 -2.87
CA LYS A 197 4.52 3.50 -4.09
C LYS A 197 4.91 4.48 -5.20
N GLY A 198 5.33 5.71 -4.87
CA GLY A 198 5.76 6.70 -5.87
C GLY A 198 6.99 6.28 -6.67
N VAL A 199 7.94 5.57 -6.05
CA VAL A 199 9.18 5.10 -6.70
C VAL A 199 8.99 3.76 -7.43
N ALA A 200 8.02 2.94 -7.00
CA ALA A 200 7.87 1.57 -7.50
C ALA A 200 7.66 1.44 -9.03
N PRO A 201 6.81 2.24 -9.71
CA PRO A 201 6.62 2.12 -11.16
C PRO A 201 7.90 2.41 -11.95
N ALA A 202 8.67 3.42 -11.55
CA ALA A 202 9.91 3.79 -12.23
C ALA A 202 10.96 2.67 -12.16
N VAL A 203 11.13 2.06 -10.98
CA VAL A 203 12.03 0.91 -10.79
C VAL A 203 11.53 -0.31 -11.55
N ALA A 204 10.23 -0.62 -11.45
CA ALA A 204 9.62 -1.77 -12.11
C ALA A 204 9.71 -1.66 -13.65
N GLY A 205 9.33 -0.52 -14.23
CA GLY A 205 9.41 -0.25 -15.66
C GLY A 205 10.85 -0.29 -16.19
N ALA A 206 11.83 0.21 -15.42
CA ALA A 206 13.24 0.12 -15.78
C ALA A 206 13.74 -1.34 -15.81
N VAL A 207 13.41 -2.14 -14.79
CA VAL A 207 13.74 -3.58 -14.73
C VAL A 207 13.06 -4.34 -15.86
N PHE A 208 11.81 -4.02 -16.18
CA PHE A 208 11.06 -4.63 -17.30
C PHE A 208 11.66 -4.30 -18.66
N SER A 209 12.00 -3.03 -18.91
CA SER A 209 12.67 -2.58 -20.15
C SER A 209 14.03 -3.24 -20.33
N TRP A 210 14.81 -3.39 -19.25
CA TRP A 210 16.05 -4.15 -19.26
C TRP A 210 15.82 -5.64 -19.53
N ALA A 211 14.83 -6.25 -18.87
CA ALA A 211 14.48 -7.66 -19.06
C ALA A 211 14.08 -7.97 -20.52
N GLN A 212 13.35 -7.08 -21.19
CA GLN A 212 12.99 -7.25 -22.61
C GLN A 212 14.19 -7.35 -23.57
N LYS A 213 15.36 -6.80 -23.19
CA LYS A 213 16.62 -6.88 -23.95
C LYS A 213 17.40 -8.18 -23.69
N ARG A 214 17.01 -8.98 -22.69
CA ARG A 214 17.74 -10.15 -22.21
C ARG A 214 16.89 -11.43 -22.34
N ARG A 215 16.39 -11.73 -23.54
CA ARG A 215 15.63 -12.99 -23.79
C ARG A 215 16.52 -14.21 -23.98
N ASP A 216 17.69 -14.05 -24.57
CA ASP A 216 18.55 -15.19 -24.94
C ASP A 216 19.45 -15.66 -23.79
N ALA A 217 19.09 -15.30 -22.54
CA ALA A 217 19.81 -15.71 -21.35
C ALA A 217 19.38 -17.11 -20.89
N SER A 218 20.35 -17.96 -20.57
CA SER A 218 20.14 -19.32 -20.06
C SER A 218 19.48 -19.40 -18.68
N PHE A 219 19.46 -18.29 -17.92
CA PHE A 219 18.86 -18.21 -16.59
C PHE A 219 17.93 -17.00 -16.50
N LEU A 220 16.66 -17.26 -16.12
CA LEU A 220 15.56 -16.30 -16.02
C LEU A 220 15.43 -15.35 -17.25
N PRO A 221 15.23 -15.89 -18.47
CA PRO A 221 15.09 -15.10 -19.68
C PRO A 221 13.88 -14.15 -19.67
N GLY A 222 14.08 -12.94 -20.17
CA GLY A 222 13.00 -12.00 -20.45
C GLY A 222 12.12 -11.71 -19.23
N VAL A 223 10.80 -11.80 -19.42
CA VAL A 223 9.78 -11.46 -18.41
C VAL A 223 9.89 -12.30 -17.13
N GLN A 224 10.53 -13.48 -17.18
CA GLN A 224 10.68 -14.34 -16.00
C GLN A 224 11.44 -13.62 -14.88
N ILE A 225 12.54 -12.93 -15.17
CA ILE A 225 13.33 -12.25 -14.13
C ILE A 225 12.52 -11.17 -13.37
N VAL A 226 11.51 -10.59 -14.03
CA VAL A 226 10.65 -9.56 -13.45
C VAL A 226 9.67 -10.20 -12.46
N PHE A 227 8.96 -11.26 -12.87
CA PHE A 227 8.02 -11.96 -12.00
C PHE A 227 8.72 -12.72 -10.87
N PHE A 228 9.85 -13.37 -11.12
CA PHE A 228 10.65 -14.01 -10.06
C PHE A 228 11.35 -12.98 -9.14
N GLY A 229 11.77 -11.83 -9.66
CA GLY A 229 12.28 -10.72 -8.84
C GLY A 229 11.20 -10.17 -7.90
N MET A 230 9.99 -9.96 -8.42
CA MET A 230 8.81 -9.67 -7.60
C MET A 230 8.52 -10.79 -6.59
N SER A 231 8.57 -12.07 -6.96
CA SER A 231 8.43 -13.18 -6.00
C SER A 231 9.48 -13.12 -4.88
N GLY A 232 10.72 -12.71 -5.18
CA GLY A 232 11.76 -12.48 -4.17
C GLY A 232 11.44 -11.34 -3.20
N VAL A 233 10.92 -10.20 -3.68
CA VAL A 233 10.47 -9.09 -2.82
C VAL A 233 9.29 -9.52 -1.95
N ALA A 234 8.33 -10.29 -2.49
CA ALA A 234 7.25 -10.88 -1.70
C ALA A 234 7.76 -11.88 -0.64
N ALA A 235 8.79 -12.68 -0.97
CA ALA A 235 9.43 -13.58 0.00
C ALA A 235 10.11 -12.82 1.14
N ILE A 236 10.81 -11.72 0.85
CA ILE A 236 11.36 -10.82 1.87
C ILE A 236 10.23 -10.26 2.76
N GLY A 237 9.14 -9.76 2.16
CA GLY A 237 7.97 -9.29 2.89
C GLY A 237 7.37 -10.36 3.82
N VAL A 238 7.25 -11.60 3.35
CA VAL A 238 6.79 -12.75 4.14
C VAL A 238 7.74 -13.07 5.29
N LEU A 239 9.05 -13.13 5.04
CA LEU A 239 10.08 -13.37 6.07
C LEU A 239 10.02 -12.31 7.18
N MET A 240 9.81 -11.04 6.82
CA MET A 240 9.65 -9.93 7.78
C MET A 240 8.38 -10.05 8.64
N THR A 241 7.37 -10.85 8.26
CA THR A 241 6.21 -11.12 9.13
C THR A 241 6.53 -12.07 10.30
N PHE A 242 7.70 -12.70 10.34
CA PHE A 242 8.11 -13.60 11.41
C PHE A 242 8.85 -12.84 12.54
N LYS A 243 8.87 -13.44 13.74
CA LYS A 243 9.71 -12.96 14.84
C LYS A 243 11.18 -13.17 14.47
N PRO A 244 12.10 -12.26 14.83
CA PRO A 244 11.90 -11.12 15.73
C PRO A 244 11.38 -9.83 15.08
N PHE A 245 11.23 -9.75 13.76
CA PHE A 245 10.96 -8.49 13.06
C PHE A 245 9.57 -7.93 13.34
N LEU A 246 8.50 -8.62 12.92
CA LEU A 246 7.12 -8.18 13.16
C LEU A 246 6.74 -8.45 14.62
N ALA A 247 6.91 -7.44 15.47
CA ALA A 247 6.45 -7.50 16.84
C ALA A 247 4.93 -7.37 16.89
N GLN A 248 4.27 -8.33 17.52
CA GLN A 248 2.84 -8.24 17.80
C GLN A 248 2.63 -7.31 19.00
N PRO A 249 1.59 -6.45 18.99
CA PRO A 249 1.19 -5.74 20.21
C PRO A 249 0.85 -6.75 21.31
N HIS A 250 1.21 -6.41 22.55
CA HIS A 250 0.83 -7.20 23.71
C HIS A 250 -0.72 -7.17 23.87
N PRO A 251 -1.33 -8.31 24.28
CA PRO A 251 -2.77 -8.39 24.50
C PRO A 251 -3.23 -7.57 25.70
#